data_AF-A0A017HMD1-F1
#
_entry.id   AF-A0A017HMD1-F1
#
_cell.length_a   1.000
_cell.length_b   1.000
_cell.length_c   1.000
_cell.angle_alpha   90.00
_cell.angle_beta   90.00
_cell.angle_gamma   90.00
#
_symmetry.space_group_name_H-M   'P 1'
#
loop_
_entity.id
_entity.type
_entity.pdbx_description
1 polymer ?
#
loop_
_entity_poly.entity_id
_entity_poly.type
_entity_poly.pdbx_seq_one_letter_code
_entity_poly.pdbx_strand_id
1 'polypeptide(L)' 'MPAPAAKRRTNVTIDGRLLDEARELHLNVSAVAEGALAQAVREAKAKAWAEENAEAIAARAAWIEANGLPLAQWQVLKVY' A
#
# COMPACT_ATOMS: atom_id res chain seq x y z
N MET A 1 7.98 15.64 15.96
CA MET A 1 7.93 14.19 15.72
C MET A 1 6.55 13.72 16.16
N PRO A 2 5.66 13.19 15.30
CA PRO A 2 4.42 12.61 15.77
C PRO A 2 4.75 11.45 16.73
N ALA A 3 4.14 11.44 17.91
CA ALA A 3 4.31 10.37 18.88
C ALA A 3 3.84 9.03 18.27
N PRO A 4 4.46 7.88 18.62
CA PRO A 4 4.01 6.59 18.14
C PRO A 4 2.53 6.41 18.53
N ALA A 5 1.70 6.09 17.54
CA ALA A 5 0.29 5.87 17.76
C ALA A 5 0.09 4.73 18.77
N ALA A 6 -0.75 4.97 19.79
CA ALA A 6 -1.04 3.97 20.81
C ALA A 6 -1.66 2.72 20.16
N LYS A 7 -1.04 1.55 20.37
CA LYS A 7 -1.58 0.27 19.91
C LYS A 7 -2.93 0.05 20.60
N ARG A 8 -3.97 -0.18 19.80
CA ARG A 8 -5.30 -0.54 20.30
C ARG A 8 -5.48 -2.04 20.22
N ARG A 9 -6.00 -2.65 21.29
CA ARG A 9 -6.35 -4.06 21.29
C ARG A 9 -7.68 -4.24 20.59
N THR A 10 -7.71 -5.10 19.58
CA THR A 10 -8.92 -5.48 18.86
C THR A 10 -9.05 -6.99 18.92
N ASN A 11 -10.24 -7.49 19.28
CA ASN A 11 -10.51 -8.92 19.24
C ASN A 11 -10.86 -9.31 17.80
N VAL A 12 -10.21 -10.36 17.29
CA VAL A 12 -10.43 -10.91 15.96
C VAL A 12 -10.65 -12.41 16.08
N THR A 13 -11.57 -12.95 15.28
CA THR A 13 -11.85 -14.39 15.23
C THR A 13 -11.00 -15.00 14.12
N ILE A 14 -10.17 -15.97 14.47
CA ILE A 14 -9.28 -16.71 13.57
C ILE A 14 -9.54 -18.20 13.77
N ASP A 15 -9.33 -19.00 12.71
CA ASP A 15 -9.41 -20.47 12.80
C ASP A 15 -8.46 -21.00 13.89
N GLY A 16 -9.00 -21.85 14.77
CA GLY A 16 -8.24 -22.39 15.90
C GLY A 16 -7.08 -23.29 15.49
N ARG A 17 -7.24 -24.08 14.43
CA ARG A 17 -6.19 -24.97 13.92
C ARG A 17 -5.00 -24.18 13.39
N LEU A 18 -5.29 -23.07 12.71
CA LEU A 18 -4.27 -22.15 12.21
C LEU A 18 -3.50 -21.48 13.36
N LEU A 19 -4.19 -21.15 14.47
CA LEU A 19 -3.53 -20.60 15.66
C LEU A 19 -2.67 -21.65 16.37
N ASP A 20 -3.11 -22.90 16.42
CA ASP A 20 -2.35 -24.00 16.99
C ASP A 20 -1.09 -24.29 16.17
N GLU A 21 -1.20 -24.36 14.84
CA GLU A 21 -0.06 -24.50 13.93
C GLU A 21 0.92 -23.31 14.06
N ALA A 22 0.40 -22.08 14.13
CA ALA A 22 1.24 -20.90 14.34
C ALA A 22 1.99 -20.95 15.68
N ARG A 23 1.39 -21.52 16.73
CA ARG A 23 2.02 -21.73 18.04
C ARG A 23 3.11 -22.80 17.97
N GLU A 24 2.86 -23.91 17.31
CA GLU A 24 3.86 -24.97 17.08
C GLU A 24 5.08 -24.44 16.31
N LEU A 25 4.85 -23.52 15.37
CA LEU A 25 5.89 -22.86 14.59
C LEU A 25 6.50 -21.63 15.26
N HIS A 26 6.13 -21.33 16.52
CA HIS A 26 6.59 -20.16 17.28
C HIS A 26 6.38 -18.81 16.56
N LEU A 27 5.34 -18.71 15.74
CA LEU A 27 5.01 -17.47 15.02
C LEU A 27 4.37 -16.44 15.94
N ASN A 28 4.80 -15.19 15.79
CA ASN A 28 4.18 -14.06 16.48
C ASN A 28 2.94 -13.60 15.72
N VAL A 29 1.78 -14.20 16.04
CA VAL A 29 0.48 -13.91 15.40
C VAL A 29 0.16 -12.42 15.40
N SER A 30 0.46 -11.70 16.48
CA SER A 30 0.20 -10.25 16.56
C SER A 30 1.04 -9.47 15.56
N ALA A 31 2.32 -9.82 15.38
CA ALA A 31 3.20 -9.14 14.45
C ALA A 31 2.81 -9.43 12.99
N VAL A 32 2.44 -10.68 12.71
CA VAL A 32 1.94 -11.09 11.38
C VAL A 32 0.64 -10.36 11.04
N ALA A 33 -0.31 -10.32 11.98
CA ALA A 33 -1.58 -9.62 11.80
C ALA A 33 -1.39 -8.11 11.59
N GLU A 34 -0.49 -7.48 12.35
CA GLU A 34 -0.16 -6.06 12.19
C GLU A 34 0.44 -5.78 10.81
N GLY A 35 1.37 -6.62 10.34
CA GLY A 35 1.98 -6.50 9.01
C GLY A 35 0.97 -6.70 7.87
N ALA A 36 0.15 -7.74 7.96
CA ALA A 36 -0.90 -8.02 6.97
C ALA A 36 -1.94 -6.89 6.90
N LEU A 37 -2.36 -6.37 8.06
CA LEU A 37 -3.31 -5.26 8.14
C LEU A 37 -2.70 -3.97 7.57
N ALA A 38 -1.44 -3.66 7.88
CA ALA A 38 -0.75 -2.50 7.33
C ALA A 38 -0.67 -2.55 5.80
N GLN A 39 -0.38 -3.73 5.25
CA GLN A 39 -0.37 -3.95 3.81
C GLN A 39 -1.74 -3.72 3.18
N ALA A 40 -2.78 -4.37 3.72
CA ALA A 40 -4.15 -4.23 3.22
C ALA A 40 -4.64 -2.77 3.28
N VAL A 41 -4.33 -2.05 4.36
CA VAL A 41 -4.68 -0.63 4.50
C VAL A 41 -3.94 0.22 3.47
N ARG A 42 -2.66 -0.06 3.22
CA ARG A 42 -1.88 0.66 2.20
C ARG A 42 -2.46 0.46 0.81
N GLU A 43 -2.80 -0.78 0.46
CA GLU A 43 -3.42 -1.12 -0.82
C GLU A 43 -4.78 -0.45 -0.99
N ALA A 44 -5.63 -0.50 0.04
CA ALA A 44 -6.94 0.15 0.00
C ALA A 44 -6.81 1.68 -0.18
N LYS A 45 -5.86 2.31 0.52
CA LYS A 45 -5.57 3.75 0.34
C LYS A 45 -5.05 4.07 -1.05
N ALA A 46 -4.13 3.26 -1.58
CA ALA A 46 -3.59 3.45 -2.91
C ALA A 46 -4.69 3.32 -3.98
N LYS A 47 -5.60 2.35 -3.81
CA LYS A 47 -6.76 2.16 -4.69
C LYS A 47 -7.70 3.37 -4.63
N ALA A 48 -8.10 3.80 -3.43
CA ALA A 48 -8.96 4.97 -3.27
C ALA A 48 -8.34 6.23 -3.88
N TRP A 49 -7.05 6.45 -3.64
CA TRP A 49 -6.33 7.58 -4.25
C TRP A 49 -6.30 7.49 -5.78
N ALA A 50 -6.04 6.30 -6.34
CA ALA A 50 -6.02 6.11 -7.78
C ALA A 50 -7.39 6.36 -8.42
N GLU A 51 -8.48 5.95 -7.76
CA GLU A 51 -9.86 6.21 -8.19
C GLU A 51 -10.17 7.71 -8.13
N GLU A 52 -9.84 8.39 -7.03
CA GLU A 52 -10.03 9.83 -6.87
C GLU A 52 -9.24 10.65 -7.90
N ASN A 53 -8.05 10.18 -8.29
CA ASN A 53 -7.16 10.89 -9.20
C ASN A 53 -7.24 10.38 -10.64
N ALA A 54 -8.13 9.43 -10.95
CA ALA A 54 -8.21 8.78 -12.25
C ALA A 54 -8.41 9.80 -13.39
N GLU A 55 -9.31 10.77 -13.20
CA GLU A 55 -9.59 11.80 -14.20
C GLU A 55 -8.38 12.73 -14.41
N ALA A 56 -7.75 13.18 -13.32
CA ALA A 56 -6.56 14.03 -13.40
C ALA A 56 -5.39 13.32 -14.08
N ILE A 57 -5.20 12.03 -13.81
CA ILE A 57 -4.19 11.19 -14.45
C ILE A 57 -4.51 11.03 -15.94
N ALA A 58 -5.77 10.75 -16.30
CA ALA A 58 -6.18 10.61 -17.69
C ALA A 58 -6.02 11.92 -18.48
N ALA A 59 -6.44 13.05 -17.90
CA ALA A 59 -6.25 14.37 -18.50
C ALA A 59 -4.76 14.69 -18.71
N ARG A 60 -3.93 14.36 -17.73
CA ARG A 60 -2.47 14.52 -17.82
C ARG A 60 -1.87 13.62 -18.90
N ALA A 61 -2.33 12.38 -19.04
CA ALA A 61 -1.87 11.45 -20.07
C ALA A 61 -2.21 11.98 -21.47
N ALA A 62 -3.47 12.39 -21.69
CA ALA A 62 -3.91 12.97 -22.97
C ALA A 62 -3.12 14.24 -23.32
N TRP A 63 -2.80 15.08 -22.33
CA TRP A 63 -1.97 16.26 -22.54
C TRP A 63 -0.54 15.88 -22.97
N ILE A 64 0.07 14.86 -22.36
CA ILE A 64 1.41 14.38 -22.76
C ILE A 64 1.37 13.83 -24.19
N GLU A 65 0.35 13.06 -24.56
CA GLU A 65 0.22 12.52 -25.92
C GLU A 65 0.16 13.64 -26.97
N ALA A 66 -0.57 14.72 -26.66
CA ALA A 66 -0.70 15.87 -27.55
C ALA A 66 0.53 16.79 -27.59
N ASN A 67 1.25 16.95 -26.47
CA ASN A 67 2.29 17.99 -26.31
C ASN A 67 3.71 17.41 -26.15
N GLY A 68 3.84 16.10 -26.07
CA GLY A 68 5.07 15.41 -25.69
C GLY A 68 5.32 15.42 -24.18
N LEU A 69 6.34 14.65 -23.78
CA LEU A 69 6.76 14.57 -22.38
C LEU A 69 7.41 15.88 -21.93
N PRO A 70 6.92 16.52 -20.86
CA PRO A 70 7.61 17.65 -20.25
C PRO A 70 9.04 17.27 -19.92
N LEU A 71 9.96 18.16 -20.25
CA LEU A 71 11.39 18.03 -19.97
C LEU A 71 12.10 16.85 -20.67
N ALA A 72 11.49 16.19 -21.66
CA ALA A 72 12.10 15.07 -22.37
C ALA A 72 13.51 15.37 -22.90
N GLN A 73 13.75 16.60 -23.36
CA GLN A 73 15.04 17.05 -23.87
C GLN A 73 16.17 17.13 -22.82
N TRP A 74 15.83 17.10 -21.53
CA TRP A 74 16.80 17.11 -20.43
C TRP A 74 16.82 15.79 -19.65
N GLN A 75 16.15 14.75 -20.13
CA GLN A 75 16.11 13.45 -19.46
C GLN A 75 17.46 12.72 -19.60
N VAL A 76 18.22 12.68 -18.51
CA VAL A 76 19.56 12.06 -18.45
C VAL A 76 19.54 10.57 -18.04
N LEU A 77 18.46 10.11 -17.40
CA LEU A 77 18.32 8.72 -16.99
C LEU A 77 17.83 7.87 -18.17
N LYS A 78 18.75 7.11 -18.76
CA LYS A 78 18.42 6.05 -19.74
C LYS A 78 18.20 4.75 -18.97
N VAL A 79 16.96 4.26 -18.98
CA VAL A 79 16.65 2.93 -18.49
C VAL A 79 16.91 1.97 -19.66
N TYR A 80 17.92 1.11 -19.52
CA TYR A 80 18.30 0.07 -20.50
C TYR A 80 17.57 -1.23 -20.21
#